data_AF-A0A7S1WLS4-F1
#
_entry.id   AF-A0A7S1WLS4-F1
#
_cell.length_a   1.000
_cell.length_b   1.000
_cell.length_c   1.000
_cell.angle_alpha   90.00
_cell.angle_beta   90.00
_cell.angle_gamma   90.00
#
_symmetry.space_group_name_H-M   'P 1'
#
loop_
_entity.id
_entity.type
_entity.pdbx_description
1 polymer ?
#
loop_
_entity_poly.entity_id
_entity_poly.type
_entity_poly.pdbx_seq_one_letter_code
_entity_poly.pdbx_strand_id
1 'polypeptide(L)'
;KSRFGSGVRPPRGQQCWLTEVLASAPAMPLDAPDVRELGCSRYTLRFAESQTEQDFISSRLKLLIGRARAVLVLGILVSAIGLLNNLFVRGYHLQSSWDSEVAYSSALVSVYLNIGLLCLLAVFLVALCIDRLAMSYPVICEWSLIVVFILTMWVSILASPNYLADLRGYKMREAFPSKTCFSDSVLLMMIDGVVTVAHVGVPVRWSCLLPLDVVAAMTYGAIVFAGASGEDSATSIYCLVLISSIVTAGALSKRATEVGERVAWKNLAKERSLRCEAEFELSQREARAVARPRPRDAAAESQPESHADSLPQTTASGGIFDPLYDGDGADLEAKLGRIAEMGDAEHWRVGQEEVRVLRGEVLGSGAFGEVSRGVFCGLLVAVKRARRLDKAGLQNIPQLC
;
A
#
# COMPACT_ATOMS: atom_id res chain seq x y z
N LYS A 1 37.45 32.78 -38.11
CA LYS A 1 37.23 32.07 -39.40
C LYS A 1 37.74 30.63 -39.27
N SER A 2 36.93 29.75 -38.71
CA SER A 2 37.06 28.29 -38.85
C SER A 2 35.68 27.70 -38.62
N ARG A 3 35.23 26.89 -39.58
CA ARG A 3 33.89 26.32 -39.69
C ARG A 3 33.74 25.20 -38.66
N PHE A 4 32.78 25.32 -37.75
CA PHE A 4 32.15 24.16 -37.10
C PHE A 4 30.72 24.08 -37.62
N GLY A 5 30.54 23.22 -38.62
CA GLY A 5 29.24 22.78 -39.10
C GLY A 5 29.11 21.30 -38.81
N SER A 6 28.20 20.96 -37.91
CA SER A 6 27.45 19.70 -37.92
C SER A 6 26.31 19.82 -36.92
N GLY A 7 25.18 20.35 -37.41
CA GLY A 7 23.91 20.29 -36.70
C GLY A 7 23.42 18.85 -36.64
N VAL A 8 23.79 18.14 -35.57
CA VAL A 8 23.14 16.88 -35.20
C VAL A 8 21.80 17.26 -34.59
N ARG A 9 20.72 17.12 -35.39
CA ARG A 9 19.36 17.19 -34.86
C ARG A 9 19.17 15.95 -33.97
N PRO A 10 18.77 16.09 -32.71
CA PRO A 10 18.44 14.94 -31.88
C PRO A 10 17.25 14.18 -32.51
N PRO A 11 17.21 12.84 -32.37
CA PRO A 11 16.14 12.04 -32.92
C PRO A 11 14.78 12.49 -32.34
N ARG A 12 13.88 12.90 -33.24
CA ARG A 12 12.46 13.12 -32.94
C ARG A 12 11.84 11.77 -32.55
N GLY A 13 11.83 11.48 -31.25
CA GLY A 13 11.32 10.20 -30.74
C GLY A 13 11.58 9.95 -29.25
N GLN A 14 12.43 10.76 -28.61
CA GLN A 14 12.67 10.70 -27.15
C GLN A 14 12.19 11.95 -26.41
N GLN A 15 11.12 12.59 -26.90
CA GLN A 15 10.40 13.55 -26.08
C GLN A 15 9.51 12.78 -25.09
N CYS A 16 10.04 12.72 -23.87
CA CYS A 16 9.28 13.07 -22.68
C CYS A 16 8.37 12.01 -22.03
N TRP A 17 8.89 10.79 -21.86
CA TRP A 17 8.37 9.84 -20.86
C TRP A 17 8.33 10.47 -19.44
N LEU A 18 9.26 11.37 -19.12
CA LEU A 18 9.30 12.06 -17.82
C LEU A 18 8.15 13.08 -17.64
N THR A 19 7.69 13.77 -18.70
CA THR A 19 6.49 14.61 -18.58
C THR A 19 5.22 13.80 -18.60
N GLU A 20 5.19 12.64 -19.26
CA GLU A 20 4.02 11.75 -19.23
C GLU A 20 3.85 11.10 -17.85
N VAL A 21 4.95 10.70 -17.20
CA VAL A 21 4.93 10.20 -15.80
C VAL A 21 4.60 11.32 -14.80
N LEU A 22 5.08 12.54 -15.02
CA LEU A 22 4.70 13.70 -14.19
C LEU A 22 3.28 14.22 -14.48
N ALA A 23 2.74 14.00 -15.68
CA ALA A 23 1.36 14.36 -16.04
C ALA A 23 0.33 13.28 -15.68
N SER A 24 0.75 12.03 -15.50
CA SER A 24 -0.09 10.91 -15.04
C SER A 24 -0.03 10.68 -13.53
N ALA A 25 0.93 11.29 -12.83
CA ALA A 25 0.77 11.51 -11.40
C ALA A 25 -0.50 12.34 -11.22
N PRO A 26 -1.54 11.85 -10.52
CA PRO A 26 -2.76 12.62 -10.32
C PRO A 26 -2.33 13.95 -9.73
N ALA A 27 -2.53 15.03 -10.50
CA ALA A 27 -2.25 16.38 -10.02
C ALA A 27 -2.96 16.47 -8.69
N MET A 28 -2.18 16.52 -7.60
CA MET A 28 -2.72 16.62 -6.26
C MET A 28 -3.65 17.83 -6.32
N PRO A 29 -4.97 17.64 -6.20
CA PRO A 29 -5.90 18.73 -6.46
C PRO A 29 -5.46 19.88 -5.58
N LEU A 30 -5.18 21.05 -6.20
CA LEU A 30 -4.87 22.26 -5.45
C LEU A 30 -6.03 22.63 -4.50
N ASP A 31 -7.21 22.04 -4.76
CA ASP A 31 -8.39 21.99 -3.88
C ASP A 31 -8.39 20.75 -2.97
N ALA A 32 -7.23 20.34 -2.44
CA ALA A 32 -7.21 19.33 -1.39
C ALA A 32 -8.10 19.85 -0.24
N PRO A 33 -9.12 19.07 0.20
CA PRO A 33 -10.05 19.53 1.22
C PRO A 33 -9.25 20.06 2.41
N ASP A 34 -9.61 21.26 2.89
CA ASP A 34 -8.91 21.87 4.02
C ASP A 34 -8.88 20.83 5.14
N VAL A 35 -7.69 20.58 5.71
CA VAL A 35 -7.48 19.59 6.79
C VAL A 35 -8.47 19.83 7.94
N ARG A 36 -8.98 21.07 8.06
CA ARG A 36 -10.07 21.45 8.97
C ARG A 36 -11.40 20.74 8.68
N GLU A 37 -11.79 20.56 7.43
CA GLU A 37 -13.03 19.85 7.04
C GLU A 37 -12.98 18.35 7.38
N LEU A 38 -11.77 17.79 7.43
CA LEU A 38 -11.58 16.42 7.88
C LEU A 38 -11.81 16.26 9.39
N GLY A 39 -11.78 17.35 10.17
CA GLY A 39 -11.79 17.30 11.63
C GLY A 39 -10.45 16.79 12.19
N CYS A 40 -9.36 16.98 11.45
CA CYS A 40 -8.03 16.52 11.82
C CYS A 40 -7.16 17.65 12.38
N SER A 41 -6.25 17.31 13.31
CA SER A 41 -5.21 18.24 13.75
C SER A 41 -4.24 18.57 12.61
N ARG A 42 -3.93 19.86 12.42
CA ARG A 42 -3.02 20.31 11.35
C ARG A 42 -1.59 19.71 11.46
N TYR A 43 -1.15 19.44 12.69
CA TYR A 43 0.23 19.03 13.01
C TYR A 43 0.41 17.53 13.21
N THR A 44 -0.64 16.79 13.54
CA THR A 44 -0.53 15.34 13.73
C THR A 44 -1.39 14.56 12.75
N LEU A 45 -2.29 15.23 12.03
CA LEU A 45 -3.35 14.67 11.21
C LEU A 45 -4.34 13.76 11.94
N ARG A 46 -4.24 13.66 13.28
CA ARG A 46 -5.16 12.85 14.09
C ARG A 46 -6.58 13.38 14.01
N PHE A 47 -7.56 12.50 13.90
CA PHE A 47 -8.97 12.87 14.04
C PHE A 47 -9.23 13.44 15.44
N ALA A 48 -10.10 14.44 15.54
CA ALA A 48 -10.48 15.04 16.82
C ALA A 48 -11.21 14.02 17.73
N GLU A 49 -11.98 13.10 17.14
CA GLU A 49 -12.67 12.03 17.85
C GLU A 49 -11.75 10.82 18.04
N SER A 50 -11.53 10.44 19.31
CA SER A 50 -10.60 9.37 19.66
C SER A 50 -11.01 8.00 19.12
N GLN A 51 -12.32 7.72 19.06
CA GLN A 51 -12.84 6.45 18.55
C GLN A 51 -12.55 6.30 17.06
N THR A 52 -12.84 7.34 16.28
CA THR A 52 -12.53 7.42 14.85
C THR A 52 -11.04 7.23 14.56
N GLU A 53 -10.17 7.85 15.35
CA GLU A 53 -8.71 7.67 15.22
C GLU A 53 -8.30 6.23 15.55
N GLN A 54 -8.89 5.62 16.58
CA GLN A 54 -8.60 4.24 16.95
C GLN A 54 -9.07 3.23 15.87
N ASP A 55 -10.23 3.47 15.28
CA ASP A 55 -10.76 2.66 14.18
C ASP A 55 -9.90 2.81 12.91
N PHE A 56 -9.44 4.03 12.60
CA PHE A 56 -8.47 4.27 11.53
C PHE A 56 -7.16 3.52 11.78
N ILE A 57 -6.57 3.64 12.99
CA ILE A 57 -5.32 2.96 13.35
C ILE A 57 -5.49 1.44 13.27
N SER A 58 -6.57 0.88 13.80
CA SER A 58 -6.82 -0.56 13.80
C SER A 58 -6.95 -1.12 12.37
N SER A 59 -7.56 -0.34 11.46
CA SER A 59 -7.68 -0.71 10.05
C SER A 59 -6.30 -0.80 9.35
N ARG A 60 -5.35 0.05 9.73
CA ARG A 60 -3.99 0.09 9.17
C ARG A 60 -3.05 -0.93 9.81
N LEU A 61 -3.30 -1.32 11.05
CA LEU A 61 -2.38 -2.15 11.83
C LEU A 61 -2.07 -3.50 11.16
N LYS A 62 -3.05 -4.12 10.51
CA LYS A 62 -2.83 -5.35 9.73
C LYS A 62 -1.88 -5.13 8.56
N LEU A 63 -2.05 -4.02 7.83
CA LEU A 63 -1.17 -3.65 6.72
C LEU A 63 0.24 -3.28 7.24
N LEU A 64 0.32 -2.59 8.38
CA LEU A 64 1.57 -2.23 9.03
C LEU A 64 2.39 -3.47 9.38
N ILE A 65 1.80 -4.43 10.08
CA ILE A 65 2.48 -5.67 10.49
C ILE A 65 2.96 -6.45 9.26
N GLY A 66 2.10 -6.61 8.25
CA GLY A 66 2.46 -7.32 7.02
C GLY A 66 3.63 -6.67 6.27
N ARG A 67 3.59 -5.35 6.08
CA ARG A 67 4.66 -4.62 5.39
C ARG A 67 5.93 -4.51 6.22
N ALA A 68 5.82 -4.32 7.54
CA ALA A 68 6.96 -4.29 8.45
C ALA A 68 7.73 -5.62 8.42
N ARG A 69 7.05 -6.77 8.41
CA ARG A 69 7.70 -8.08 8.24
C ARG A 69 8.48 -8.17 6.94
N ALA A 70 7.88 -7.76 5.83
CA ALA A 70 8.55 -7.78 4.52
C ALA A 70 9.80 -6.89 4.51
N VAL A 71 9.71 -5.68 5.07
CA VAL A 71 10.83 -4.73 5.19
C VAL A 71 11.93 -5.30 6.08
N LEU A 72 11.61 -5.93 7.21
CA LEU A 72 12.61 -6.54 8.09
C LEU A 72 13.31 -7.73 7.43
N VAL A 73 12.57 -8.58 6.71
CA VAL A 73 13.17 -9.69 5.95
C VAL A 73 14.15 -9.16 4.90
N LEU A 74 13.76 -8.11 4.18
CA LEU A 74 14.66 -7.44 3.23
C LEU A 74 15.88 -6.84 3.94
N GLY A 75 15.68 -6.18 5.08
CA GLY A 75 16.76 -5.62 5.89
C GLY A 75 17.75 -6.66 6.40
N ILE A 76 17.26 -7.83 6.83
CA ILE A 76 18.10 -8.98 7.22
C ILE A 76 18.91 -9.48 6.02
N LEU A 77 18.28 -9.63 4.85
CA LEU A 77 18.96 -10.08 3.64
C LEU A 77 20.08 -9.10 3.22
N VAL A 78 19.79 -7.80 3.19
CA VAL A 78 20.77 -6.76 2.87
C VAL A 78 21.91 -6.73 3.88
N SER A 79 21.59 -6.83 5.17
CA SER A 79 22.60 -6.86 6.24
C SER A 79 23.48 -8.12 6.16
N ALA A 80 22.90 -9.27 5.80
CA ALA A 80 23.64 -10.51 5.60
C ALA A 80 24.58 -10.40 4.40
N ILE A 81 24.14 -9.83 3.29
CA ILE A 81 24.99 -9.55 2.12
C ILE A 81 26.12 -8.59 2.51
N GLY A 82 25.83 -7.53 3.27
CA GLY A 82 26.83 -6.60 3.79
C GLY A 82 27.86 -7.28 4.69
N LEU A 83 27.42 -8.19 5.57
CA LEU A 83 28.29 -9.00 6.41
C LEU A 83 29.18 -9.93 5.57
N LEU A 84 28.62 -10.64 4.60
CA LEU A 84 29.38 -11.51 3.71
C LEU A 84 30.42 -10.71 2.92
N ASN A 85 30.06 -9.54 2.39
CA ASN A 85 30.99 -8.65 1.72
C ASN A 85 32.13 -8.20 2.66
N ASN A 86 31.82 -7.87 3.91
CA ASN A 86 32.80 -7.53 4.94
C ASN A 86 33.69 -8.72 5.34
N LEU A 87 33.19 -9.96 5.30
CA LEU A 87 34.00 -11.13 5.62
C LEU A 87 34.88 -11.55 4.44
N PHE A 88 34.33 -11.63 3.23
CA PHE A 88 35.03 -12.14 2.06
C PHE A 88 35.90 -11.08 1.37
N VAL A 89 35.32 -9.98 0.92
CA VAL A 89 36.04 -8.98 0.13
C VAL A 89 37.03 -8.24 1.02
N ARG A 90 36.60 -7.81 2.20
CA ARG A 90 37.50 -7.16 3.15
C ARG A 90 38.44 -8.16 3.79
N GLY A 91 38.01 -9.35 4.22
CA GLY A 91 38.94 -10.34 4.78
C GLY A 91 40.08 -10.70 3.81
N TYR A 92 39.75 -10.89 2.52
CA TYR A 92 40.74 -11.19 1.49
C TYR A 92 41.68 -10.01 1.20
N HIS A 93 41.15 -8.78 1.05
CA HIS A 93 41.99 -7.59 0.85
C HIS A 93 42.80 -7.20 2.10
N LEU A 94 42.25 -7.42 3.29
CA LEU A 94 42.93 -7.14 4.55
C LEU A 94 44.11 -8.09 4.72
N GLN A 95 43.98 -9.37 4.35
CA GLN A 95 45.08 -10.34 4.44
C GLN A 95 46.35 -9.93 3.67
N SER A 96 46.22 -9.12 2.61
CA SER A 96 47.37 -8.63 1.84
C SER A 96 47.86 -7.22 2.22
N SER A 97 47.18 -6.50 3.14
CA SER A 97 47.43 -5.08 3.40
C SER A 97 47.40 -4.67 4.88
N TRP A 98 47.66 -5.62 5.81
CA TRP A 98 47.76 -5.42 7.27
C TRP A 98 48.95 -4.55 7.73
N ASP A 99 49.23 -3.43 7.08
CA ASP A 99 50.33 -2.57 7.51
C ASP A 99 49.98 -1.76 8.78
N SER A 100 48.70 -1.72 9.20
CA SER A 100 48.27 -1.04 10.43
C SER A 100 47.31 -1.84 11.33
N GLU A 101 47.61 -1.90 12.63
CA GLU A 101 46.77 -2.50 13.69
C GLU A 101 45.37 -1.85 13.77
N VAL A 102 45.28 -0.58 13.37
CA VAL A 102 44.05 0.21 13.35
C VAL A 102 43.05 -0.33 12.31
N ALA A 103 43.53 -0.76 11.14
CA ALA A 103 42.67 -1.35 10.12
C ALA A 103 42.03 -2.67 10.60
N TYR A 104 42.77 -3.46 11.39
CA TYR A 104 42.28 -4.74 11.94
C TYR A 104 41.18 -4.57 12.94
N SER A 105 41.49 -3.78 13.96
CA SER A 105 40.56 -3.51 15.04
C SER A 105 39.30 -2.80 14.52
N SER A 106 39.40 -2.02 13.43
CA SER A 106 38.23 -1.38 12.80
C SER A 106 37.37 -2.38 12.00
N ALA A 107 38.00 -3.27 11.23
CA ALA A 107 37.28 -4.30 10.48
C ALA A 107 36.57 -5.29 11.40
N LEU A 108 37.23 -5.71 12.49
CA LEU A 108 36.68 -6.60 13.49
C LEU A 108 35.46 -5.99 14.20
N VAL A 109 35.55 -4.72 14.62
CA VAL A 109 34.39 -4.00 15.21
C VAL A 109 33.25 -3.87 14.21
N SER A 110 33.53 -3.57 12.93
CA SER A 110 32.51 -3.55 11.88
C SER A 110 31.79 -4.90 11.76
N VAL A 111 32.51 -6.03 11.82
CA VAL A 111 31.89 -7.37 11.77
C VAL A 111 30.96 -7.58 12.96
N TYR A 112 31.41 -7.28 14.18
CA TYR A 112 30.57 -7.43 15.38
C TYR A 112 29.33 -6.54 15.36
N LEU A 113 29.45 -5.30 14.87
CA LEU A 113 28.32 -4.40 14.72
C LEU A 113 27.28 -4.95 13.73
N ASN A 114 27.71 -5.51 12.59
CA ASN A 114 26.79 -6.13 11.62
C ASN A 114 26.10 -7.38 12.18
N ILE A 115 26.82 -8.21 12.95
CA ILE A 115 26.23 -9.37 13.64
C ILE A 115 25.19 -8.89 14.66
N GLY A 116 25.52 -7.88 15.47
CA GLY A 116 24.60 -7.28 16.42
C GLY A 116 23.33 -6.74 15.76
N LEU A 117 23.46 -6.08 14.61
CA LEU A 117 22.33 -5.62 13.81
C LEU A 117 21.45 -6.77 13.30
N LEU A 118 22.05 -7.82 12.76
CA LEU A 118 21.31 -9.01 12.32
C LEU A 118 20.52 -9.64 13.47
N CYS A 119 21.14 -9.78 14.65
CA CYS A 119 20.45 -10.28 15.84
C CYS A 119 19.29 -9.38 16.25
N LEU A 120 19.49 -8.05 16.26
CA LEU A 120 18.44 -7.09 16.59
C LEU A 120 17.26 -7.18 15.62
N LEU A 121 17.53 -7.21 14.31
CA LEU A 121 16.51 -7.34 13.28
C LEU A 121 15.74 -8.66 13.39
N ALA A 122 16.44 -9.76 13.67
CA ALA A 122 15.83 -11.07 13.87
C ALA A 122 14.92 -11.11 15.11
N VAL A 123 15.38 -10.56 16.24
CA VAL A 123 14.57 -10.45 17.47
C VAL A 123 13.31 -9.63 17.20
N PHE A 124 13.46 -8.52 16.49
CA PHE A 124 12.34 -7.66 16.16
C PHE A 124 11.34 -8.34 15.20
N LEU A 125 11.83 -9.10 14.21
CA LEU A 125 10.99 -9.92 13.34
C LEU A 125 10.20 -10.96 14.15
N VAL A 126 10.85 -11.64 15.09
CA VAL A 126 10.17 -12.60 15.99
C VAL A 126 9.11 -11.89 16.84
N ALA A 127 9.41 -10.72 17.38
CA ALA A 127 8.44 -9.94 18.15
C ALA A 127 7.21 -9.55 17.29
N LEU A 128 7.42 -9.18 16.03
CA LEU A 128 6.33 -8.88 15.10
C LEU A 128 5.56 -10.12 14.63
N CYS A 129 6.13 -11.33 14.70
CA CYS A 129 5.40 -12.57 14.46
C CYS A 129 4.39 -12.88 15.58
N ILE A 130 4.53 -12.24 16.75
CA ILE A 130 3.56 -12.35 17.85
C ILE A 130 2.44 -11.33 17.62
N ASP A 131 1.53 -11.64 16.69
CA ASP A 131 0.43 -10.76 16.26
C ASP A 131 -0.34 -10.14 17.45
N ARG A 132 -0.59 -10.92 18.51
CA ARG A 132 -1.31 -10.44 19.69
C ARG A 132 -0.63 -9.24 20.38
N LEU A 133 0.70 -9.22 20.45
CA LEU A 133 1.43 -8.14 21.11
C LEU A 133 1.37 -6.86 20.27
N ALA A 134 1.60 -6.99 18.95
CA ALA A 134 1.54 -5.87 18.02
C ALA A 134 0.13 -5.27 17.92
N MET A 135 -0.90 -6.12 17.94
CA MET A 135 -2.31 -5.70 17.89
C MET A 135 -2.76 -4.96 19.16
N SER A 136 -2.15 -5.25 20.30
CA SER A 136 -2.51 -4.63 21.59
C SER A 136 -1.94 -3.22 21.76
N TYR A 137 -0.79 -2.92 21.13
CA TYR A 137 -0.06 -1.66 21.32
C TYR A 137 0.44 -1.08 19.99
N PRO A 138 -0.45 -0.58 19.11
CA PRO A 138 -0.08 -0.10 17.78
C PRO A 138 0.92 1.06 17.82
N VAL A 139 0.77 1.98 18.78
CA VAL A 139 1.67 3.14 18.92
C VAL A 139 3.08 2.69 19.30
N ILE A 140 3.21 1.74 20.23
CA ILE A 140 4.52 1.20 20.64
C ILE A 140 5.18 0.46 19.47
N CYS A 141 4.39 -0.25 18.66
CA CYS A 141 4.86 -0.94 17.45
C CYS A 141 5.42 0.05 16.41
N GLU A 142 4.74 1.17 16.16
CA GLU A 142 5.25 2.21 15.26
C GLU A 142 6.56 2.82 15.78
N TRP A 143 6.61 3.22 17.06
CA TRP A 143 7.83 3.81 17.62
C TRP A 143 9.01 2.84 17.65
N SER A 144 8.77 1.57 17.95
CA SER A 144 9.83 0.57 17.95
C SER A 144 10.39 0.33 16.54
N LEU A 145 9.54 0.35 15.50
CA LEU A 145 9.99 0.35 14.10
C LEU A 145 10.91 1.54 13.80
N ILE A 146 10.53 2.74 14.23
CA ILE A 146 11.34 3.96 14.04
C ILE A 146 12.70 3.84 14.72
N VAL A 147 12.72 3.35 15.97
CA VAL A 147 13.97 3.09 16.69
C VAL A 147 14.85 2.08 15.94
N VAL A 148 14.25 1.00 15.40
CA VAL A 148 14.99 0.01 14.60
C VAL A 148 15.58 0.64 13.34
N PHE A 149 14.87 1.52 12.63
CA PHE A 149 15.43 2.25 11.48
C PHE A 149 16.60 3.15 11.87
N ILE A 150 16.48 3.90 12.97
CA ILE A 150 17.56 4.76 13.48
C ILE A 150 18.79 3.93 13.85
N LEU A 151 18.60 2.84 14.58
CA LEU A 151 19.70 1.94 14.97
C LEU A 151 20.36 1.28 13.76
N THR A 152 19.57 0.85 12.78
CA THR A 152 20.08 0.27 11.52
C THR A 152 20.92 1.28 10.76
N MET A 153 20.47 2.53 10.70
CA MET A 153 21.22 3.62 10.09
C MET A 153 22.55 3.81 10.82
N TRP A 154 22.53 4.04 12.13
CA TRP A 154 23.76 4.28 12.91
C TRP A 154 24.75 3.12 12.88
N VAL A 155 24.28 1.87 13.00
CA VAL A 155 25.16 0.70 12.89
C VAL A 155 25.84 0.66 11.54
N SER A 156 25.13 1.00 10.46
CA SER A 156 25.70 1.03 9.11
C SER A 156 26.79 2.11 8.97
N ILE A 157 26.66 3.24 9.67
CA ILE A 157 27.69 4.31 9.72
C ILE A 157 28.91 3.84 10.52
N LEU A 158 28.69 3.29 11.72
CA LEU A 158 29.74 2.81 12.61
C LEU A 158 30.47 1.58 12.04
N ALA A 159 29.82 0.82 11.16
CA ALA A 159 30.44 -0.27 10.40
C ALA A 159 31.34 0.21 9.25
N SER A 160 31.32 1.51 8.91
CA SER A 160 32.26 2.08 7.97
C SER A 160 33.62 2.27 8.65
N PRO A 161 34.70 1.65 8.14
CA PRO A 161 36.04 1.77 8.73
C PRO A 161 36.54 3.21 8.76
N ASN A 162 36.11 4.04 7.81
CA ASN A 162 36.54 5.42 7.70
C ASN A 162 36.08 6.24 8.91
N TYR A 163 34.77 6.21 9.20
CA TYR A 163 34.20 6.95 10.34
C TYR A 163 34.60 6.33 11.68
N LEU A 164 34.80 5.01 11.74
CA LEU A 164 35.26 4.35 12.96
C LEU A 164 36.72 4.73 13.30
N ALA A 165 37.59 4.89 12.31
CA ALA A 165 38.96 5.36 12.52
C ALA A 165 38.99 6.80 13.04
N ASP A 166 38.14 7.67 12.47
CA ASP A 166 38.01 9.06 12.91
C ASP A 166 37.46 9.18 14.34
N LEU A 167 36.45 8.37 14.69
CA LEU A 167 35.93 8.26 16.07
C LEU A 167 36.99 7.80 17.08
N ARG A 168 38.03 7.08 16.63
CA ARG A 168 39.17 6.67 17.46
C ARG A 168 40.28 7.72 17.50
N GLY A 169 40.11 8.85 16.82
CA GLY A 169 41.07 9.95 16.77
C GLY A 169 42.17 9.79 15.72
N TYR A 170 42.05 8.83 14.80
CA TYR A 170 43.00 8.68 13.69
C TYR A 170 42.52 9.46 12.48
N LYS A 171 43.42 10.24 11.86
CA LYS A 171 43.11 10.85 10.57
C LYS A 171 42.97 9.76 9.52
N MET A 172 41.93 9.84 8.69
CA MET A 172 41.65 8.80 7.67
C MET A 172 42.84 8.49 6.76
N ARG A 173 43.62 9.53 6.38
CA ARG A 173 44.82 9.36 5.54
C ARG A 173 45.96 8.62 6.24
N GLU A 174 46.04 8.72 7.57
CA GLU A 174 47.03 8.01 8.38
C GLU A 174 46.62 6.56 8.60
N ALA A 175 45.32 6.31 8.84
CA ALA A 175 44.80 4.97 9.05
C ALA A 175 44.77 4.12 7.75
N PHE A 176 44.57 4.74 6.58
CA PHE A 176 44.42 4.06 5.30
C PHE A 176 45.24 4.76 4.18
N PRO A 177 46.58 4.69 4.21
CA PRO A 177 47.45 5.40 3.27
C PRO A 177 47.31 4.92 1.81
N SER A 178 46.86 3.68 1.61
CA SER A 178 46.65 3.10 0.27
C SER A 178 45.36 3.57 -0.42
N LYS A 179 44.44 4.22 0.31
CA LYS A 179 43.19 4.75 -0.26
C LYS A 179 43.37 6.21 -0.66
N THR A 180 43.41 6.46 -1.96
CA THR A 180 43.58 7.79 -2.53
C THR A 180 42.30 8.62 -2.53
N CYS A 181 41.13 7.98 -2.51
CA CYS A 181 39.83 8.64 -2.49
C CYS A 181 38.90 8.05 -1.43
N PHE A 182 38.29 8.93 -0.64
CA PHE A 182 37.19 8.61 0.26
C PHE A 182 35.95 9.29 -0.29
N SER A 183 34.82 8.57 -0.34
CA SER A 183 33.55 9.18 -0.72
C SER A 183 32.47 8.83 0.28
N ASP A 184 31.62 9.81 0.55
CA ASP A 184 30.45 9.67 1.42
C ASP A 184 29.26 9.04 0.67
N SER A 185 29.39 8.72 -0.61
CA SER A 185 28.30 8.21 -1.46
C SER A 185 27.57 6.99 -0.86
N VAL A 186 28.31 6.02 -0.31
CA VAL A 186 27.71 4.82 0.31
C VAL A 186 26.93 5.16 1.57
N LEU A 187 27.46 6.08 2.38
CA LEU A 187 26.78 6.57 3.58
C LEU A 187 25.48 7.28 3.21
N LEU A 188 25.54 8.23 2.29
CA LEU A 188 24.39 9.01 1.84
C LEU A 188 23.31 8.12 1.23
N MET A 189 23.70 7.15 0.40
CA MET A 189 22.76 6.18 -0.16
C MET A 189 22.12 5.28 0.90
N MET A 190 22.84 4.95 1.97
CA MET A 190 22.28 4.19 3.08
C MET A 190 21.25 5.02 3.86
N ILE A 191 21.57 6.27 4.19
CA ILE A 191 20.64 7.20 4.85
C ILE A 191 19.38 7.35 3.99
N ASP A 192 19.55 7.66 2.70
CA ASP A 192 18.45 7.80 1.74
C ASP A 192 17.62 6.52 1.64
N GLY A 193 18.27 5.36 1.51
CA GLY A 193 17.59 4.07 1.44
C GLY A 193 16.74 3.77 2.69
N VAL A 194 17.28 4.02 3.89
CA VAL A 194 16.55 3.81 5.15
C VAL A 194 15.35 4.75 5.25
N VAL A 195 15.54 6.04 4.98
CA VAL A 195 14.47 7.05 5.01
C VAL A 195 13.39 6.71 3.98
N THR A 196 13.79 6.39 2.75
CA THR A 196 12.87 6.02 1.66
C THR A 196 12.05 4.77 2.02
N VAL A 197 12.68 3.72 2.53
CA VAL A 197 11.98 2.50 2.98
C VAL A 197 11.02 2.80 4.13
N ALA A 198 11.38 3.69 5.06
CA ALA A 198 10.50 4.09 6.15
C ALA A 198 9.27 4.88 5.67
N HIS A 199 9.44 5.79 4.70
CA HIS A 199 8.32 6.59 4.16
C HIS A 199 7.39 5.78 3.25
N VAL A 200 7.96 4.96 2.36
CA VAL A 200 7.22 4.23 1.31
C VAL A 200 6.81 2.83 1.79
N GLY A 201 7.73 2.13 2.45
CA GLY A 201 7.57 0.72 2.78
C GLY A 201 6.61 0.45 3.92
N VAL A 202 6.48 1.35 4.90
CA VAL A 202 5.63 1.14 6.08
C VAL A 202 4.52 2.19 6.22
N PRO A 203 3.27 1.79 6.52
CA PRO A 203 2.15 2.70 6.73
C PRO A 203 2.18 3.31 8.15
N VAL A 204 3.34 3.83 8.56
CA VAL A 204 3.51 4.56 9.83
C VAL A 204 2.95 5.98 9.66
N ARG A 205 2.43 6.55 10.75
CA ARG A 205 1.99 7.94 10.79
C ARG A 205 3.15 8.90 10.54
N TRP A 206 2.94 9.93 9.73
CA TRP A 206 3.98 10.89 9.33
C TRP A 206 4.64 11.56 10.55
N SER A 207 3.86 11.88 11.59
CA SER A 207 4.38 12.51 12.81
C SER A 207 5.32 11.59 13.60
N CYS A 208 5.17 10.28 13.49
CA CYS A 208 6.10 9.31 14.09
C CYS A 208 7.40 9.16 13.28
N LEU A 209 7.42 9.55 12.00
CA LEU A 209 8.61 9.53 11.15
C LEU A 209 9.50 10.77 11.33
N LEU A 210 8.95 11.89 11.82
CA LEU A 210 9.71 13.13 12.02
C LEU A 210 11.03 12.96 12.81
N PRO A 211 11.09 12.17 13.90
CA PRO A 211 12.35 11.93 14.60
C PRO A 211 13.39 11.21 13.72
N LEU A 212 12.97 10.26 12.88
CA LEU A 212 13.87 9.59 11.93
C LEU A 212 14.44 10.60 10.93
N ASP A 213 13.58 11.47 10.38
CA ASP A 213 13.97 12.50 9.42
C ASP A 213 14.98 13.49 10.02
N VAL A 214 14.71 13.97 11.24
CA VAL A 214 15.63 14.86 11.96
C VAL A 214 16.96 14.16 12.24
N VAL A 215 16.93 12.91 12.73
CA VAL A 215 18.15 12.15 13.02
C VAL A 215 18.93 11.88 11.73
N ALA A 216 18.28 11.59 10.61
CA ALA A 216 18.95 11.38 9.31
C ALA A 216 19.73 12.61 8.86
N ALA A 217 19.10 13.79 8.85
CA ALA A 217 19.75 15.05 8.48
C ALA A 217 20.85 15.44 9.48
N MET A 218 20.58 15.32 10.79
CA MET A 218 21.56 15.62 11.84
C MET A 218 22.77 14.69 11.80
N THR A 219 22.58 13.42 11.45
CA THR A 219 23.67 12.43 11.42
C THR A 219 24.69 12.80 10.37
N TYR A 220 24.26 13.14 9.15
CA TYR A 220 25.20 13.61 8.13
C TYR A 220 25.76 14.99 8.46
N GLY A 221 24.93 15.91 8.99
CA GLY A 221 25.39 17.21 9.46
C GLY A 221 26.51 17.10 10.49
N ALA A 222 26.39 16.20 11.47
CA ALA A 222 27.41 15.95 12.48
C ALA A 222 28.73 15.49 11.87
N ILE A 223 28.71 14.62 10.85
CA ILE A 223 29.90 14.15 10.13
C ILE A 223 30.58 15.32 9.40
N VAL A 224 29.80 16.19 8.73
CA VAL A 224 30.33 17.37 8.02
C VAL A 224 30.94 18.37 9.02
N PHE A 225 30.24 18.70 10.11
CA PHE A 225 30.73 19.67 11.09
C PHE A 225 31.87 19.15 11.96
N ALA A 226 31.97 17.83 12.17
CA ALA A 226 33.12 17.22 12.82
C ALA A 226 34.38 17.21 11.94
N GLY A 227 34.26 17.54 10.64
CA GLY A 227 35.36 17.40 9.68
C GLY A 227 35.68 15.95 9.32
N ALA A 228 34.75 15.04 9.60
CA ALA A 228 34.88 13.60 9.37
C ALA A 228 34.48 13.18 7.94
N SER A 229 33.99 14.11 7.12
CA SER A 229 33.68 13.84 5.72
C SER A 229 34.97 13.64 4.91
N GLY A 230 34.98 12.63 4.05
CA GLY A 230 36.10 12.38 3.13
C GLY A 230 36.11 13.29 1.90
N GLU A 231 35.02 14.01 1.68
CA GLU A 231 34.81 14.92 0.54
C GLU A 231 35.44 16.29 0.80
N ASP A 232 35.60 17.10 -0.25
CA ASP A 232 35.96 18.51 -0.07
C ASP A 232 34.82 19.29 0.62
N SER A 233 35.16 20.33 1.37
CA SER A 233 34.17 21.06 2.19
C SER A 233 32.99 21.61 1.39
N ALA A 234 33.19 22.01 0.13
CA ALA A 234 32.09 22.49 -0.70
C ALA A 234 31.16 21.34 -1.09
N THR A 235 31.70 20.22 -1.54
CA THR A 235 30.95 19.00 -1.86
C THR A 235 30.20 18.46 -0.64
N SER A 236 30.82 18.39 0.54
CA SER A 236 30.14 17.95 1.77
C SER A 236 28.93 18.82 2.11
N ILE A 237 29.04 20.15 1.95
CA ILE A 237 27.92 21.08 2.16
C ILE A 237 26.82 20.85 1.13
N TYR A 238 27.16 20.66 -0.15
CA TYR A 238 26.17 20.33 -1.19
C TYR A 238 25.45 19.02 -0.88
N CYS A 239 26.17 17.97 -0.49
CA CYS A 239 25.59 16.71 -0.05
C CYS A 239 24.65 16.88 1.15
N LEU A 240 25.00 17.74 2.11
CA LEU A 240 24.16 18.03 3.28
C LEU A 240 22.86 18.73 2.89
N VAL A 241 22.93 19.70 1.99
CA VAL A 241 21.74 20.38 1.44
C VAL A 241 20.87 19.39 0.68
N LEU A 242 21.48 18.53 -0.16
CA LEU A 242 20.76 17.53 -0.94
C LEU A 242 20.04 16.52 -0.05
N ILE A 243 20.73 15.89 0.91
CA ILE A 243 20.08 14.92 1.79
C ILE A 243 18.98 15.57 2.65
N SER A 244 19.20 16.80 3.13
CA SER A 244 18.17 17.55 3.88
C SER A 244 16.96 17.85 3.01
N SER A 245 17.17 18.18 1.73
CA SER A 245 16.09 18.42 0.78
C SER A 245 15.28 17.15 0.48
N ILE A 246 15.96 16.00 0.30
CA ILE A 246 15.34 14.70 0.05
C ILE A 246 14.51 14.26 1.26
N VAL A 247 15.08 14.35 2.46
CA VAL A 247 14.39 14.01 3.71
C VAL A 247 13.14 14.90 3.90
N THR A 248 13.28 16.21 3.66
CA THR A 248 12.14 17.14 3.76
C THR A 248 11.06 16.83 2.72
N ALA A 249 11.45 16.54 1.48
CA ALA A 249 10.52 16.15 0.42
C ALA A 249 9.81 14.83 0.74
N GLY A 250 10.54 13.85 1.30
CA GLY A 250 9.98 12.59 1.80
C GLY A 250 8.92 12.81 2.88
N ALA A 251 9.23 13.63 3.88
CA ALA A 251 8.30 13.98 4.96
C ALA A 251 7.02 14.67 4.44
N LEU A 252 7.16 15.62 3.50
CA LEU A 252 6.03 16.29 2.86
C LEU A 252 5.18 15.32 2.02
N SER A 253 5.84 14.45 1.25
CA SER A 253 5.19 13.41 0.45
C SER A 253 4.38 12.46 1.34
N LYS A 254 4.98 11.97 2.42
CA LYS A 254 4.31 11.09 3.38
C LYS A 254 3.11 11.76 4.04
N ARG A 255 3.25 13.03 4.43
CA ARG A 255 2.14 13.81 4.98
C ARG A 255 0.99 13.92 4.00
N ALA A 256 1.27 14.18 2.72
CA ALA A 256 0.25 14.26 1.67
C ALA A 256 -0.44 12.91 1.43
N THR A 257 0.32 11.80 1.36
CA THR A 257 -0.25 10.45 1.25
C THR A 257 -1.15 10.12 2.43
N GLU A 258 -0.75 10.45 3.66
CA GLU A 258 -1.59 10.19 4.84
C GLU A 258 -2.88 11.03 4.83
N VAL A 259 -2.85 12.28 4.35
CA VAL A 259 -4.08 13.07 4.15
C VAL A 259 -5.02 12.34 3.18
N GLY A 260 -4.51 11.87 2.04
CA GLY A 260 -5.28 11.09 1.07
C GLY A 260 -5.89 9.82 1.67
N GLU A 261 -5.10 9.07 2.45
CA GLU A 261 -5.57 7.87 3.15
C GLU A 261 -6.70 8.18 4.15
N ARG A 262 -6.59 9.28 4.90
CA ARG A 262 -7.60 9.71 5.87
C ARG A 262 -8.90 10.17 5.19
N VAL A 263 -8.81 10.89 4.08
CA VAL A 263 -9.97 11.26 3.24
C VAL A 263 -10.67 10.00 2.74
N ALA A 264 -9.91 9.07 2.14
CA ALA A 264 -10.46 7.82 1.60
C ALA A 264 -11.15 6.99 2.69
N TRP A 265 -10.53 6.89 3.87
CA TRP A 265 -11.11 6.18 5.01
C TRP A 265 -12.41 6.83 5.50
N LYS A 266 -12.46 8.17 5.61
CA LYS A 266 -13.67 8.90 6.03
C LYS A 266 -14.81 8.68 5.04
N ASN A 267 -14.53 8.71 3.75
CA ASN A 267 -15.52 8.44 2.70
C ASN A 267 -16.06 7.01 2.79
N LEU A 268 -15.17 6.02 2.97
CA LEU A 268 -15.55 4.62 3.14
C LEU A 268 -16.39 4.39 4.41
N ALA A 269 -16.03 5.04 5.52
CA ALA A 269 -16.79 4.97 6.76
C ALA A 269 -18.20 5.56 6.59
N LYS A 270 -18.31 6.72 5.92
CA LYS A 270 -19.59 7.36 5.58
C LYS A 270 -20.46 6.45 4.70
N GLU A 271 -19.89 5.86 3.66
CA GLU A 271 -20.60 4.93 2.77
C GLU A 271 -21.12 3.70 3.51
N ARG A 272 -20.30 3.10 4.39
CA ARG A 272 -20.71 1.96 5.22
C ARG A 272 -21.83 2.31 6.19
N SER A 273 -21.77 3.49 6.78
CA SER A 273 -22.84 3.99 7.66
C SER A 273 -24.16 4.11 6.90
N LEU A 274 -24.13 4.72 5.70
CA LEU A 274 -25.33 4.87 4.86
C LEU A 274 -25.89 3.51 4.42
N ARG A 275 -25.03 2.55 4.07
CA ARG A 275 -25.47 1.17 3.75
C ARG A 275 -26.12 0.50 4.94
N CYS A 276 -25.53 0.60 6.13
CA CYS A 276 -26.08 0.00 7.33
C CYS A 276 -27.43 0.62 7.71
N GLU A 277 -27.57 1.95 7.57
CA GLU A 277 -28.84 2.65 7.79
C GLU A 277 -29.92 2.20 6.79
N ALA A 278 -29.57 2.09 5.51
CA ALA A 278 -30.49 1.61 4.48
C ALA A 278 -30.93 0.14 4.72
N GLU A 279 -30.00 -0.74 5.08
CA GLU A 279 -30.28 -2.14 5.44
C GLU A 279 -31.17 -2.22 6.69
N PHE A 280 -30.92 -1.37 7.69
CA PHE A 280 -31.72 -1.31 8.90
C PHE A 280 -33.14 -0.82 8.62
N GLU A 281 -33.32 0.23 7.84
CA GLU A 281 -34.64 0.71 7.41
C GLU A 281 -35.40 -0.37 6.62
N LEU A 282 -34.71 -1.08 5.72
CA LEU A 282 -35.28 -2.18 4.95
C LEU A 282 -35.77 -3.29 5.89
N SER A 283 -34.94 -3.70 6.85
CA SER A 283 -35.32 -4.71 7.86
C SER A 283 -36.54 -4.28 8.70
N GLN A 284 -36.66 -3.00 9.04
CA GLN A 284 -37.84 -2.48 9.75
C GLN A 284 -39.10 -2.51 8.89
N ARG A 285 -39.00 -2.19 7.60
CA ARG A 285 -40.13 -2.23 6.67
C ARG A 285 -40.62 -3.66 6.48
N GLU A 286 -39.70 -4.62 6.34
CA GLU A 286 -40.02 -6.05 6.25
C GLU A 286 -40.70 -6.55 7.54
N ALA A 287 -40.15 -6.23 8.71
CA ALA A 287 -40.74 -6.61 9.99
C ALA A 287 -42.16 -6.03 10.18
N ARG A 288 -42.40 -4.78 9.75
CA ARG A 288 -43.73 -4.15 9.77
C ARG A 288 -44.69 -4.79 8.76
N ALA A 289 -44.19 -5.20 7.59
CA ALA A 289 -45.01 -5.88 6.58
C ALA A 289 -45.48 -7.25 7.09
N VAL A 290 -44.62 -8.02 7.77
CA VAL A 290 -44.96 -9.30 8.38
C VAL A 290 -45.93 -9.13 9.57
N ALA A 291 -45.74 -8.09 10.39
CA ALA A 291 -46.59 -7.84 11.55
C ALA A 291 -47.99 -7.31 11.20
N ARG A 292 -48.22 -6.85 9.97
CA ARG A 292 -49.54 -6.38 9.54
C ARG A 292 -50.46 -7.61 9.39
N PRO A 293 -51.49 -7.77 10.24
CA PRO A 293 -52.40 -8.91 10.10
C PRO A 293 -53.01 -8.87 8.71
N ARG A 294 -52.86 -9.95 7.94
CA ARG A 294 -53.58 -10.08 6.66
C ARG A 294 -55.07 -9.92 6.99
N PRO A 295 -55.81 -8.98 6.37
CA PRO A 295 -57.24 -8.87 6.54
C PRO A 295 -57.88 -10.07 5.85
N ARG A 296 -57.94 -11.20 6.57
CA ARG A 296 -58.63 -12.41 6.17
C ARG A 296 -59.30 -12.90 7.44
N ASP A 297 -60.52 -12.40 7.65
CA ASP A 297 -61.62 -13.02 8.41
C ASP A 297 -62.78 -12.02 8.56
N ALA A 298 -63.32 -11.54 7.43
CA ALA A 298 -64.64 -10.90 7.42
C ALA A 298 -65.21 -10.81 5.98
N ALA A 299 -65.32 -11.94 5.27
CA ALA A 299 -66.40 -12.26 4.32
C ALA A 299 -65.98 -13.31 3.26
N ALA A 300 -66.71 -14.44 3.27
CA ALA A 300 -67.05 -15.36 2.17
C ALA A 300 -65.91 -16.13 1.47
N GLU A 301 -65.80 -17.44 1.68
CA GLU A 301 -66.52 -18.55 1.00
C GLU A 301 -66.00 -18.90 -0.40
N SER A 302 -65.42 -20.12 -0.47
CA SER A 302 -65.27 -20.98 -1.64
C SER A 302 -64.57 -20.43 -2.89
N GLN A 303 -63.23 -20.46 -2.91
CA GLN A 303 -62.50 -20.69 -4.16
C GLN A 303 -61.35 -21.70 -3.93
N PRO A 304 -61.13 -22.63 -4.89
CA PRO A 304 -60.28 -23.78 -4.69
C PRO A 304 -58.80 -23.40 -4.68
N GLU A 305 -58.08 -24.12 -3.84
CA GLU A 305 -56.67 -24.05 -3.54
C GLU A 305 -55.81 -24.06 -4.82
N SER A 306 -55.25 -22.91 -5.17
CA SER A 306 -53.99 -22.88 -5.92
C SER A 306 -52.90 -22.45 -4.95
N HIS A 307 -51.91 -23.33 -4.78
CA HIS A 307 -50.68 -23.09 -4.04
C HIS A 307 -49.91 -21.92 -4.68
N ALA A 308 -50.25 -20.69 -4.29
CA ALA A 308 -49.44 -19.51 -4.59
C ALA A 308 -48.36 -19.42 -3.51
N ASP A 309 -47.21 -20.01 -3.85
CA ASP A 309 -45.97 -19.95 -3.09
C ASP A 309 -45.67 -18.51 -2.66
N SER A 310 -45.45 -18.36 -1.36
CA SER A 310 -45.01 -17.12 -0.75
C SER A 310 -43.58 -16.79 -1.18
N LEU A 311 -43.44 -16.12 -2.32
CA LEU A 311 -42.20 -15.47 -2.71
C LEU A 311 -42.02 -14.20 -1.85
N PRO A 312 -40.87 -14.04 -1.19
CA PRO A 312 -40.57 -12.84 -0.44
C PRO A 312 -40.41 -11.70 -1.44
N GLN A 313 -41.35 -10.75 -1.45
CA GLN A 313 -41.24 -9.49 -2.18
C GLN A 313 -40.15 -8.61 -1.53
N THR A 314 -38.88 -8.96 -1.74
CA THR A 314 -37.76 -8.13 -1.34
C THR A 314 -37.37 -7.23 -2.52
N THR A 315 -37.31 -5.93 -2.26
CA THR A 315 -36.98 -4.82 -3.19
C THR A 315 -37.98 -4.52 -4.32
N ALA A 316 -38.15 -3.22 -4.65
CA ALA A 316 -39.05 -2.74 -5.71
C ALA A 316 -38.72 -3.31 -7.10
N SER A 317 -37.51 -3.84 -7.27
CA SER A 317 -37.03 -4.57 -8.44
C SER A 317 -37.52 -6.02 -8.52
N GLY A 318 -37.96 -6.64 -7.41
CA GLY A 318 -38.51 -7.99 -7.41
C GLY A 318 -39.78 -8.11 -8.27
N GLY A 319 -40.67 -7.11 -8.19
CA GLY A 319 -41.91 -7.06 -8.98
C GLY A 319 -41.70 -6.92 -10.49
N ILE A 320 -40.49 -6.61 -10.95
CA ILE A 320 -40.13 -6.59 -12.37
C ILE A 320 -39.86 -7.99 -12.91
N PHE A 321 -39.53 -8.95 -12.04
CA PHE A 321 -39.34 -10.36 -12.43
C PHE A 321 -40.63 -11.18 -12.29
N ASP A 322 -41.62 -10.74 -11.50
CA ASP A 322 -42.94 -11.39 -11.36
C ASP A 322 -43.62 -11.69 -12.73
N PRO A 323 -43.65 -10.76 -13.71
CA PRO A 323 -44.30 -11.00 -14.99
C PRO A 323 -43.59 -12.03 -15.88
N LEU A 324 -42.36 -12.45 -15.55
CA LEU A 324 -41.66 -13.52 -16.30
C LEU A 324 -42.25 -14.90 -16.01
N TYR A 325 -42.97 -15.07 -14.90
CA TYR A 325 -43.57 -16.33 -14.49
C TYR A 325 -45.00 -16.50 -15.04
N ASP A 326 -45.66 -15.42 -15.41
CA ASP A 326 -46.97 -15.44 -16.08
C ASP A 326 -46.76 -15.76 -17.57
N GLY A 327 -47.01 -17.03 -17.94
CA GLY A 327 -46.63 -17.69 -19.20
C GLY A 327 -47.21 -17.16 -20.51
N ASP A 328 -47.53 -15.87 -20.63
CA ASP A 328 -47.96 -15.23 -21.86
C ASP A 328 -46.72 -14.72 -22.63
N GLY A 329 -46.23 -15.55 -23.56
CA GLY A 329 -44.97 -15.34 -24.28
C GLY A 329 -44.95 -14.14 -25.23
N ALA A 330 -46.09 -13.49 -25.47
CA ALA A 330 -46.21 -12.36 -26.39
C ALA A 330 -45.54 -11.06 -25.89
N ASP A 331 -45.14 -10.99 -24.61
CA ASP A 331 -44.58 -9.77 -23.98
C ASP A 331 -43.17 -9.98 -23.38
N LEU A 332 -42.52 -11.12 -23.63
CA LEU A 332 -41.24 -11.46 -23.00
C LEU A 332 -40.13 -10.47 -23.36
N GLU A 333 -40.07 -10.02 -24.61
CA GLU A 333 -39.03 -9.10 -25.09
C GLU A 333 -39.14 -7.72 -24.44
N ALA A 334 -40.36 -7.17 -24.33
CA ALA A 334 -40.59 -5.90 -23.64
C ALA A 334 -40.31 -6.00 -22.13
N LYS A 335 -40.65 -7.13 -21.50
CA LYS A 335 -40.32 -7.41 -20.09
C LYS A 335 -38.80 -7.47 -19.86
N LEU A 336 -38.06 -8.16 -20.73
CA LEU A 336 -36.60 -8.21 -20.66
C LEU A 336 -35.97 -6.84 -20.94
N GLY A 337 -36.55 -6.05 -21.84
CA GLY A 337 -36.13 -4.66 -22.08
C GLY A 337 -36.20 -3.81 -20.82
N ARG A 338 -37.30 -3.90 -20.06
CA ARG A 338 -37.44 -3.20 -18.76
C ARG A 338 -36.42 -3.65 -17.72
N ILE A 339 -36.11 -4.95 -17.66
CA ILE A 339 -35.07 -5.48 -16.78
C ILE A 339 -33.70 -4.92 -17.17
N ALA A 340 -33.41 -4.82 -18.47
CA ALA A 340 -32.16 -4.25 -18.97
C ALA A 340 -32.05 -2.75 -18.63
N GLU A 341 -33.11 -1.96 -18.85
CA GLU A 341 -33.15 -0.53 -18.49
C GLU A 341 -32.91 -0.30 -16.99
N MET A 342 -33.55 -1.11 -16.14
CA MET A 342 -33.29 -1.09 -14.70
C MET A 342 -31.85 -1.50 -14.37
N GLY A 343 -31.35 -2.53 -15.04
CA GLY A 343 -29.96 -2.99 -14.88
C GLY A 343 -28.94 -1.92 -15.28
N ASP A 344 -29.25 -1.09 -16.27
CA ASP A 344 -28.42 0.05 -16.66
C ASP A 344 -28.50 1.18 -15.61
N ALA A 345 -29.70 1.49 -15.10
CA ALA A 345 -29.89 2.52 -14.08
C ALA A 345 -29.21 2.17 -12.74
N GLU A 346 -29.26 0.90 -12.34
CA GLU A 346 -28.68 0.41 -11.09
C GLU A 346 -27.25 -0.15 -11.24
N HIS A 347 -26.66 -0.04 -12.43
CA HIS A 347 -25.31 -0.53 -12.74
C HIS A 347 -25.12 -2.04 -12.48
N TRP A 348 -26.18 -2.82 -12.71
CA TRP A 348 -26.14 -4.29 -12.65
C TRP A 348 -25.65 -4.91 -13.96
N ARG A 349 -25.82 -4.21 -15.08
CA ARG A 349 -25.37 -4.69 -16.37
C ARG A 349 -23.85 -4.60 -16.44
N VAL A 350 -23.23 -5.73 -16.73
CA VAL A 350 -21.78 -5.85 -16.82
C VAL A 350 -21.41 -6.16 -18.27
N GLY A 351 -20.51 -5.35 -18.84
CA GLY A 351 -20.00 -5.57 -20.19
C GLY A 351 -19.30 -6.92 -20.31
N GLN A 352 -19.45 -7.61 -21.44
CA GLN A 352 -18.83 -8.93 -21.63
C GLN A 352 -17.29 -8.86 -21.60
N GLU A 353 -16.75 -7.73 -22.01
CA GLU A 353 -15.33 -7.36 -21.98
C GLU A 353 -14.82 -7.03 -20.58
N GLU A 354 -15.70 -6.62 -19.66
CA GLU A 354 -15.33 -6.24 -18.30
C GLU A 354 -15.09 -7.48 -17.42
N VAL A 355 -15.71 -8.62 -17.77
CA VAL A 355 -15.58 -9.90 -17.05
C VAL A 355 -14.78 -10.90 -17.87
N ARG A 356 -13.54 -11.12 -17.47
CA ARG A 356 -12.69 -12.17 -18.03
C ARG A 356 -12.81 -13.45 -17.22
N VAL A 357 -13.52 -14.44 -17.77
CA VAL A 357 -13.61 -15.77 -17.15
C VAL A 357 -12.34 -16.58 -17.41
N LEU A 358 -11.74 -17.10 -16.35
CA LEU A 358 -10.51 -17.88 -16.41
C LEU A 358 -10.84 -19.31 -16.87
N ARG A 359 -10.25 -19.72 -18.00
CA ARG A 359 -10.50 -21.05 -18.58
C ARG A 359 -9.93 -22.14 -17.68
N GLY A 360 -10.72 -23.18 -17.43
CA GLY A 360 -10.30 -24.36 -16.65
C GLY A 360 -10.47 -24.21 -15.13
N GLU A 361 -10.87 -23.04 -14.63
CA GLU A 361 -11.09 -22.81 -13.20
C GLU A 361 -12.59 -22.88 -12.83
N VAL A 362 -13.17 -24.07 -12.98
CA VAL A 362 -14.55 -24.32 -12.55
C VAL A 362 -14.59 -24.47 -11.04
N LEU A 363 -15.37 -23.61 -10.37
CA LEU A 363 -15.56 -23.63 -8.93
C LEU A 363 -16.69 -24.58 -8.50
N GLY A 364 -17.68 -24.80 -9.39
CA GLY A 364 -18.74 -25.77 -9.16
C GLY A 364 -19.72 -25.86 -10.32
N SER A 365 -20.45 -26.98 -10.41
CA SER A 365 -21.46 -27.23 -11.45
C SER A 365 -22.70 -27.83 -10.82
N GLY A 366 -23.88 -27.39 -11.27
CA GLY A 366 -25.17 -27.87 -10.75
C GLY A 366 -26.27 -27.85 -11.81
N ALA A 367 -27.50 -28.18 -11.38
CA ALA A 367 -28.66 -28.25 -12.27
C ALA A 367 -28.94 -26.92 -13.01
N PHE A 368 -28.62 -25.80 -12.38
CA PHE A 368 -28.87 -24.45 -12.92
C PHE A 368 -27.72 -23.88 -13.76
N GLY A 369 -26.58 -24.58 -13.87
CA GLY A 369 -25.43 -24.08 -14.63
C GLY A 369 -24.07 -24.38 -14.03
N GLU A 370 -23.09 -23.58 -14.42
CA GLU A 370 -21.68 -23.68 -14.03
C GLU A 370 -21.25 -22.38 -13.34
N VAL A 371 -20.45 -22.49 -12.29
CA VAL A 371 -19.77 -21.37 -11.63
C VAL A 371 -18.29 -21.52 -11.90
N SER A 372 -17.70 -20.55 -12.59
CA SER A 372 -16.26 -20.52 -12.89
C SER A 372 -15.63 -19.29 -12.23
N ARG A 373 -14.31 -19.30 -12.04
CA ARG A 373 -13.57 -18.13 -11.56
C ARG A 373 -13.38 -17.12 -12.69
N GLY A 374 -13.49 -15.83 -12.37
CA GLY A 374 -13.28 -14.74 -13.31
C GLY A 374 -12.57 -13.55 -12.69
N VAL A 375 -12.29 -12.56 -13.53
CA VAL A 375 -11.71 -11.27 -13.16
C VAL A 375 -12.64 -10.16 -13.64
N PHE A 376 -13.09 -9.31 -12.72
CA PHE A 376 -13.89 -8.11 -12.99
C PHE A 376 -13.17 -6.91 -12.37
N CYS A 377 -12.81 -5.90 -13.18
CA CYS A 377 -12.05 -4.72 -12.74
C CYS A 377 -10.76 -5.06 -11.94
N GLY A 378 -10.08 -6.15 -12.32
CA GLY A 378 -8.85 -6.63 -11.65
C GLY A 378 -9.09 -7.45 -10.37
N LEU A 379 -10.34 -7.58 -9.91
CA LEU A 379 -10.72 -8.36 -8.75
C LEU A 379 -11.19 -9.76 -9.15
N LEU A 380 -10.86 -10.76 -8.31
CA LEU A 380 -11.31 -12.13 -8.50
C LEU A 380 -12.79 -12.25 -8.11
N VAL A 381 -13.59 -12.81 -9.01
CA VAL A 381 -15.03 -12.98 -8.85
C VAL A 381 -15.47 -14.39 -9.22
N ALA A 382 -16.63 -14.81 -8.71
CA ALA A 382 -17.30 -16.03 -9.15
C ALA A 382 -18.32 -15.66 -10.25
N VAL A 383 -18.20 -16.31 -11.41
CA VAL A 383 -19.08 -16.06 -12.56
C VAL A 383 -20.00 -17.25 -12.75
N LYS A 384 -21.28 -17.05 -12.48
CA LYS A 384 -22.32 -18.08 -12.67
C LYS A 384 -22.92 -17.96 -14.06
N ARG A 385 -22.87 -19.02 -14.85
CA ARG A 385 -23.42 -19.10 -16.20
C ARG A 385 -24.54 -20.12 -16.21
N ALA A 386 -25.69 -19.75 -16.78
CA ALA A 386 -26.76 -20.70 -17.04
C ALA A 386 -26.26 -21.77 -18.03
N ARG A 387 -26.66 -23.03 -17.81
CA ARG A 387 -26.41 -24.10 -18.78
C ARG A 387 -27.21 -23.77 -20.04
N ARG A 388 -26.59 -23.80 -21.22
CA ARG A 388 -27.35 -23.68 -22.48
C ARG A 388 -28.42 -24.76 -22.48
N LEU A 389 -29.70 -24.36 -22.50
CA LEU A 389 -30.78 -25.25 -22.91
C LEU A 389 -30.47 -25.65 -24.35
N ASP A 390 -30.52 -26.95 -24.66
CA ASP A 390 -30.20 -27.45 -25.98
C ASP A 390 -30.99 -26.68 -27.06
N LYS A 391 -30.33 -26.48 -28.22
CA LYS A 391 -30.67 -25.58 -29.34
C LYS A 391 -32.11 -25.63 -29.89
N ALA A 392 -32.96 -26.52 -29.39
CA ALA A 392 -34.37 -26.63 -29.77
C ALA A 392 -35.29 -25.61 -29.05
N GLY A 393 -34.91 -25.08 -27.88
CA GLY A 393 -35.79 -24.20 -27.07
C GLY A 393 -35.49 -22.69 -27.11
N LEU A 394 -34.36 -22.28 -27.69
CA LEU A 394 -33.82 -20.92 -27.54
C LEU A 394 -33.71 -20.12 -28.86
N GLN A 395 -34.22 -20.64 -29.98
CA GLN A 395 -34.13 -19.94 -31.28
C GLN A 395 -34.94 -18.64 -31.35
N ASN A 396 -35.79 -18.34 -30.35
CA ASN A 396 -36.67 -17.17 -30.34
C ASN A 396 -36.34 -16.14 -29.23
N ILE A 397 -35.24 -16.29 -28.49
CA ILE A 397 -34.82 -15.21 -27.57
C ILE A 397 -33.75 -14.38 -28.29
N PRO A 398 -34.05 -13.14 -28.70
CA PRO A 398 -33.04 -12.25 -29.25
C PRO A 398 -31.89 -12.16 -28.24
N GLN A 399 -30.66 -12.33 -28.73
CA GLN A 399 -29.48 -12.12 -27.91
C GLN A 399 -29.51 -10.67 -27.43
N LEU A 400 -29.95 -10.46 -26.19
CA LEU A 400 -29.68 -9.24 -25.42
C LEU A 400 -28.18 -9.24 -25.12
N CYS A 401 -27.40 -8.88 -26.12
CA CYS A 401 -26.01 -8.48 -26.00
C CYS A 401 -25.99 -6.96 -25.87
#